data_AF-A0A8J3XZE5-F1
#
_entry.id   AF-A0A8J3XZE5-F1
#
_cell.length_a   1.000
_cell.length_b   1.000
_cell.length_c   1.000
_cell.angle_alpha   90.00
_cell.angle_beta   90.00
_cell.angle_gamma   90.00
#
_symmetry.space_group_name_H-M   'P 1'
#
loop_
_entity.id
_entity.type
_entity.pdbx_description
1 polymer ?
#
loop_
_entity_poly.entity_id
_entity_poly.type
_entity_poly.pdbx_seq_one_letter_code
_entity_poly.pdbx_strand_id
1 'polypeptide(L)' 'MASIVMTTSTQTRARPLPVDLVDGPAGLLYLLPRAPLTLDDCEALSEALAVRAAALRGAALHASTDKKEF' A
#
# COMPACT_ATOMS: atom_id res chain seq x y z
N MET A 1 22.56 -7.91 10.66
CA MET A 1 21.74 -6.97 9.87
C MET A 1 20.43 -7.68 9.55
N ALA A 2 19.33 -7.30 10.21
CA ALA A 2 18.04 -7.92 9.99
C ALA A 2 17.29 -7.15 8.89
N SER A 3 17.14 -7.74 7.70
CA SER A 3 16.20 -7.23 6.70
C SER A 3 14.80 -7.64 7.12
N ILE A 4 14.01 -6.67 7.61
CA ILE A 4 12.57 -6.84 7.78
C ILE A 4 11.97 -6.70 6.38
N VAL A 5 11.73 -7.83 5.73
CA VAL A 5 10.86 -7.89 4.56
C VAL A 5 9.42 -7.87 5.09
N MET A 6 8.85 -6.68 5.25
CA MET A 6 7.41 -6.53 5.47
C MET A 6 6.70 -6.89 4.16
N THR A 7 6.48 -8.18 3.92
CA THR A 7 5.40 -8.61 3.03
C THR A 7 4.10 -8.37 3.79
N THR A 8 3.58 -7.15 3.74
CA THR A 8 2.15 -6.94 3.95
C THR A 8 1.44 -7.52 2.73
N SER A 9 1.39 -8.85 2.67
CA SER A 9 0.50 -9.56 1.77
C SER A 9 -0.90 -9.31 2.30
N THR A 10 -1.50 -8.20 1.89
CA THR A 10 -2.95 -8.04 1.88
C THR A 10 -3.49 -9.04 0.86
N GLN A 11 -3.47 -10.31 1.24
CA GLN A 11 -4.08 -11.41 0.51
C GLN A 11 -5.60 -11.32 0.71
N THR A 12 -6.20 -10.22 0.27
CA THR A 12 -7.54 -10.30 -0.30
C THR A 12 -7.38 -11.19 -1.53
N ARG A 13 -8.26 -12.18 -1.71
CA ARG A 13 -8.29 -13.13 -2.84
C ARG A 13 -8.55 -12.42 -4.18
N ALA A 14 -7.84 -11.35 -4.48
CA ALA A 14 -7.86 -10.62 -5.72
C ALA A 14 -6.86 -11.28 -6.67
N ARG A 15 -7.28 -11.44 -7.92
CA ARG A 15 -6.41 -11.80 -9.04
C ARG A 15 -5.09 -11.00 -8.94
N PRO A 16 -3.92 -11.63 -9.09
CA PRO A 16 -2.65 -10.92 -8.99
C PRO A 16 -2.62 -9.80 -10.02
N LEU A 17 -2.44 -8.57 -9.56
CA LEU A 17 -2.29 -7.41 -10.42
C LEU A 17 -0.96 -7.51 -11.19
N PRO A 18 -0.90 -7.05 -12.46
CA PRO A 18 0.33 -7.00 -13.24
C PRO A 18 1.30 -5.90 -12.78
N VAL A 19 1.11 -5.36 -11.58
CA VAL A 19 1.94 -4.31 -10.97
C VAL A 19 2.24 -4.67 -9.52
N ASP A 20 3.47 -4.43 -9.09
CA ASP A 20 3.85 -4.48 -7.68
C ASP A 20 3.78 -3.09 -7.06
N LEU A 21 3.24 -3.03 -5.84
CA LEU A 21 3.20 -1.84 -5.01
C LEU A 21 4.32 -1.93 -3.98
N VAL A 22 5.25 -0.98 -4.01
CA VAL A 22 6.43 -0.97 -3.13
C VAL A 22 6.50 0.33 -2.35
N ASP A 23 6.57 0.20 -1.03
CA ASP A 23 6.84 1.33 -0.14
C ASP A 23 8.28 1.81 -0.33
N GLY A 24 8.41 3.09 -0.69
CA GLY A 24 9.68 3.73 -0.88
C GLY A 24 10.02 4.76 0.19
N PRO A 25 11.20 5.37 0.06
CA PRO A 25 11.65 6.40 1.00
C PRO A 25 10.67 7.59 1.05
N ALA A 26 10.67 8.30 2.17
CA ALA A 26 9.82 9.47 2.41
C ALA A 26 8.30 9.23 2.27
N GLY A 27 7.85 7.98 2.42
CA GLY A 27 6.43 7.64 2.33
C GLY A 27 5.88 7.59 0.90
N LEU A 28 6.75 7.62 -0.10
CA LEU A 28 6.37 7.45 -1.50
C LEU A 28 5.94 6.01 -1.77
N LEU A 29 4.94 5.84 -2.62
CA LEU A 29 4.52 4.54 -3.15
C LEU A 29 5.02 4.41 -4.58
N TYR A 30 5.81 3.38 -4.86
CA TYR A 30 6.29 3.06 -6.19
C TYR A 30 5.43 1.96 -6.81
N LEU A 31 5.09 2.15 -8.08
CA LEU A 31 4.39 1.16 -8.90
C LEU A 31 5.41 0.56 -9.87
N LEU A 32 5.60 -0.76 -9.81
CA LEU A 32 6.50 -1.50 -10.72
C LEU A 32 5.68 -2.40 -11.66
N PRO A 33 5.46 -1.97 -12.92
CA PRO A 33 4.71 -2.77 -13.90
C PRO A 33 5.51 -4.02 -14.30
N ARG A 34 4.85 -5.19 -14.29
CA ARG A 34 5.38 -6.47 -14.79
C ARG A 34 4.81 -6.83 -16.16
N ALA A 35 3.64 -6.30 -16.50
CA ALA A 35 2.98 -6.46 -17.78
C ALA A 35 2.13 -5.20 -18.10
N PRO A 36 1.67 -5.02 -19.34
CA PRO A 36 0.74 -3.96 -19.68
C PRO A 36 -0.52 -4.03 -18.80
N LEU A 37 -1.00 -2.87 -18.33
CA LEU A 37 -2.25 -2.78 -17.60
C LEU A 37 -3.43 -2.76 -18.56
N THR A 38 -4.41 -3.61 -18.29
CA THR A 38 -5.73 -3.53 -18.91
C THR A 38 -6.63 -2.57 -18.13
N LEU A 39 -7.80 -2.22 -18.68
CA LEU A 39 -8.77 -1.38 -17.97
C LEU A 39 -9.26 -2.04 -16.68
N ASP A 40 -9.53 -3.35 -16.71
CA ASP A 40 -9.91 -4.12 -15.52
C ASP A 40 -8.82 -4.11 -14.43
N ASP A 41 -7.54 -4.14 -14.84
CA ASP A 41 -6.43 -4.04 -13.89
C ASP A 41 -6.37 -2.66 -13.23
N CYS A 42 -6.74 -1.59 -13.94
CA CYS A 42 -6.79 -0.24 -13.39
C CYS A 42 -7.88 -0.08 -12.33
N GLU A 43 -9.04 -0.74 -12.51
CA GLU A 43 -10.12 -0.73 -11.50
C GLU A 43 -9.66 -1.43 -10.21
N ALA A 44 -9.11 -2.64 -10.34
CA ALA A 44 -8.58 -3.40 -9.21
C ALA A 44 -7.41 -2.68 -8.52
N LEU A 45 -6.54 -2.00 -9.29
CA LEU A 45 -5.47 -1.16 -8.74
C LEU A 45 -6.03 0.03 -7.95
N SER A 46 -7.08 0.68 -8.46
CA SER A 46 -7.72 1.81 -7.80
C SER A 46 -8.32 1.42 -6.45
N GLU A 47 -8.96 0.25 -6.38
CA GLU A 47 -9.50 -0.30 -5.13
C GLU A 47 -8.37 -0.58 -4.12
N ALA A 48 -7.28 -1.22 -4.55
CA ALA A 48 -6.13 -1.50 -3.70
C ALA A 48 -5.51 -0.21 -3.12
N LEU A 49 -5.39 0.84 -3.94
CA LEU A 49 -4.89 2.14 -3.50
C LEU A 49 -5.85 2.84 -2.51
N ALA A 50 -7.16 2.72 -2.73
CA ALA A 50 -8.17 3.30 -1.83
C ALA A 50 -8.11 2.67 -0.43
N VAL A 51 -8.01 1.33 -0.37
CA VAL A 51 -7.85 0.59 0.90
C VAL A 51 -6.57 1.02 1.61
N ARG A 52 -5.44 1.09 0.89
CA ARG A 52 -4.17 1.54 1.47
C ARG A 52 -4.23 2.97 1.98
N ALA A 53 -4.85 3.89 1.23
CA ALA A 53 -5.04 5.28 1.64
C ALA A 53 -5.91 5.39 2.91
N ALA A 54 -6.95 4.56 3.03
CA ALA A 54 -7.75 4.49 4.25
C ALA A 54 -6.91 3.99 5.45
N ALA A 55 -6.09 2.96 5.26
CA ALA A 55 -5.20 2.45 6.30
C ALA A 55 -4.18 3.52 6.77
N LEU A 56 -3.57 4.25 5.82
CA LEU A 56 -2.63 5.33 6.14
C LEU A 56 -3.30 6.49 6.90
N ARG A 57 -4.52 6.87 6.52
CA ARG A 57 -5.30 7.88 7.27
C ARG A 57 -5.62 7.41 8.68
N GLY A 58 -5.99 6.15 8.85
CA GLY A 58 -6.20 5.54 10.17
C GLY A 58 -4.93 5.59 11.02
N ALA A 59 -3.79 5.19 10.45
CA ALA A 59 -2.50 5.23 11.14
C ALA A 59 -2.07 6.65 11.54
N ALA A 60 -2.30 7.65 10.67
CA ALA A 60 -2.00 9.05 10.97
C ALA A 60 -2.86 9.60 12.12
N LEU A 61 -4.12 9.18 12.22
CA LEU A 61 -5.01 9.57 13.33
C LEU A 61 -4.56 8.95 14.66
N HIS A 62 -4.14 7.68 14.67
CA HIS A 62 -3.59 7.03 15.86
C HIS A 62 -2.23 7.63 16.30
N ALA A 63 -1.38 8.02 15.35
CA ALA A 63 -0.11 8.69 15.65
C ALA A 63 -0.29 10.12 16.20
N SER A 64 -1.43 10.77 15.91
CA SER A 64 -1.76 12.11 16.41
C SER A 64 -2.17 12.10 17.89
N THR A 65 -2.75 10.99 18.37
CA THR A 65 -3.16 10.84 19.78
C THR A 65 -2.00 10.55 20.74
N ASP A 66 -0.82 10.19 20.24
CA ASP A 66 0.38 9.92 21.05
C ASP A 66 1.19 11.18 21.40
N LYS A 67 0.92 12.32 20.75
CA LYS A 67 1.66 13.58 20.98
C LYS A 67 1.08 14.46 22.10
N LYS A 68 0.29 13.90 23.01
CA LYS A 68 -0.37 14.65 24.09
C LYS A 68 -0.01 14.18 25.50
N GLU A 69 1.17 13.61 25.70
CA GLU A 69 1.73 13.38 27.04
C GLU A 69 3.17 13.92 27.11
N PHE A 70 3.31 15.23 27.28
CA PHE A 70 4.45 15.88 27.93
C PHE A 70 3.95 17.12 28.69
#